data_AF-A0A9W4TAI2-F1
#
_entry.id   AF-A0A9W4TAI2-F1
#
_cell.length_a   1.000
_cell.length_b   1.000
_cell.length_c   1.000
_cell.angle_alpha   90.00
_cell.angle_beta   90.00
_cell.angle_gamma   90.00
#
_symmetry.space_group_name_H-M   'P 1'
#
loop_
_entity.id
_entity.type
_entity.pdbx_description
1 polymer ?
#
loop_
_entity_poly.entity_id
_entity_poly.type
_entity_poly.pdbx_seq_one_letter_code
_entity_poly.pdbx_strand_id
1 'polypeptide(L)'
;EAMAPKLVQDIYKLFWFRLNVQEPVVQPTLFEKNIKIDPNIMNGNWDDDDGDINQLRVGICYFPLIGRDLASPNRKVFTVAKVFSRVTNESDEEV
;
A
#
# COMPACT_ATOMS: atom_id res chain seq x y z
N GLU A 1 -20.47 -24.29 -5.84
CA GLU A 1 -19.20 -23.65 -6.28
C GLU A 1 -18.73 -22.68 -5.23
N ALA A 2 -17.42 -22.56 -5.02
CA ALA A 2 -16.86 -21.57 -4.10
C ALA A 2 -16.79 -20.20 -4.82
N MET A 3 -17.78 -19.34 -4.58
CA MET A 3 -17.85 -18.01 -5.21
C MET A 3 -16.66 -17.12 -4.85
N ALA A 4 -16.14 -17.23 -3.62
CA ALA A 4 -15.07 -16.35 -3.15
C ALA A 4 -13.73 -16.57 -3.89
N PRO A 5 -13.21 -17.81 -4.08
CA PRO A 5 -12.03 -18.04 -4.90
C PRO A 5 -12.14 -17.49 -6.33
N LYS A 6 -13.30 -17.66 -6.97
CA LYS A 6 -13.54 -17.19 -8.33
C LYS A 6 -13.51 -15.66 -8.41
N LEU A 7 -14.17 -14.99 -7.46
CA LEU A 7 -14.17 -13.54 -7.36
C LEU A 7 -12.75 -12.98 -7.17
N VAL A 8 -11.96 -13.57 -6.27
CA VAL A 8 -10.57 -13.15 -6.03
C VAL A 8 -9.73 -13.29 -7.31
N GLN A 9 -9.87 -14.40 -8.04
CA GLN A 9 -9.16 -14.59 -9.32
C GLN A 9 -9.55 -13.53 -10.36
N ASP A 10 -10.84 -13.22 -10.47
CA ASP A 10 -11.33 -12.27 -11.47
C ASP A 10 -10.89 -10.84 -11.14
N ILE A 11 -10.89 -10.45 -9.86
CA ILE A 11 -10.32 -9.18 -9.39
C ILE A 11 -8.81 -9.12 -9.68
N TYR A 12 -8.06 -10.16 -9.33
CA TYR A 12 -6.62 -10.20 -9.57
C TYR A 12 -6.28 -10.07 -11.05
N LYS A 13 -6.98 -10.80 -11.93
CA LYS A 13 -6.82 -10.71 -13.38
C LYS A 13 -7.12 -9.31 -13.91
N LEU A 14 -8.19 -8.69 -13.43
CA LEU A 14 -8.56 -7.34 -13.81
C LEU A 14 -7.48 -6.32 -13.41
N PHE A 15 -6.99 -6.40 -12.17
CA PHE A 15 -5.90 -5.54 -11.69
C PHE A 15 -4.63 -5.74 -12.51
N TRP A 16 -4.22 -7.00 -12.70
CA TRP A 16 -3.04 -7.33 -13.51
C TRP A 16 -3.14 -6.78 -14.93
N PHE A 17 -4.28 -6.99 -15.59
CA PHE A 17 -4.51 -6.46 -16.94
C PHE A 17 -4.40 -4.93 -16.98
N ARG A 18 -5.07 -4.23 -16.04
CA ARG A 18 -5.08 -2.76 -16.00
C ARG A 18 -3.69 -2.17 -15.78
N LEU A 19 -2.87 -2.79 -14.93
CA LEU A 19 -1.50 -2.33 -14.66
C LEU A 19 -0.58 -2.46 -15.89
N ASN A 20 -0.81 -3.46 -16.74
CA ASN A 20 0.06 -3.76 -17.88
C ASN A 20 -0.40 -3.10 -19.20
N VAL A 21 -1.68 -2.74 -19.34
CA VAL A 21 -2.25 -2.26 -20.60
C VAL A 21 -2.41 -0.74 -20.65
N GLN A 22 -2.44 -0.06 -19.50
CA GLN A 22 -2.49 1.40 -19.50
C GLN A 22 -1.16 1.97 -19.97
N GLU A 23 -1.21 2.93 -20.90
CA GLU A 23 -0.08 3.81 -21.18
C GLU A 23 -0.18 5.06 -20.31
N PRO A 24 0.81 5.34 -19.46
CA PRO A 24 2.09 4.65 -19.37
C PRO A 24 2.06 3.45 -18.41
N VAL A 25 2.88 2.42 -18.67
CA VAL A 25 2.95 1.23 -17.80
C VAL A 25 3.29 1.65 -16.37
N VAL A 26 2.50 1.18 -15.42
CA VAL A 26 2.59 1.55 -14.00
C VAL A 26 3.14 0.42 -13.14
N GLN A 27 3.77 0.77 -12.04
CA GLN A 27 4.36 -0.13 -11.07
C GLN A 27 3.53 -0.13 -9.78
N PRO A 28 3.01 -1.28 -9.33
CA PRO A 28 2.44 -1.44 -8.01
C PRO A 28 3.54 -1.69 -6.96
N THR A 29 3.41 -1.13 -5.77
CA THR A 29 4.27 -1.43 -4.61
C THR A 29 3.41 -1.62 -3.37
N LEU A 30 3.51 -2.80 -2.76
CA LEU A 30 2.90 -3.09 -1.45
C LEU A 30 3.93 -2.80 -0.36
N PHE A 31 3.46 -2.28 0.77
CA PHE A 31 4.30 -2.06 1.94
C PHE A 31 4.17 -3.21 2.92
N GLU A 32 5.30 -3.70 3.39
CA GLU A 32 5.36 -4.78 4.38
C GLU A 32 4.88 -4.29 5.75
N LYS A 33 4.51 -5.25 6.60
CA LYS A 33 4.23 -4.99 8.01
C LYS A 33 5.46 -4.34 8.66
N ASN A 34 5.26 -3.48 9.65
CA ASN A 34 6.29 -2.81 10.44
C ASN A 34 7.08 -1.71 9.70
N ILE A 35 6.79 -1.44 8.43
CA ILE A 35 7.33 -0.27 7.73
C ILE A 35 6.77 1.01 8.36
N LYS A 36 7.62 2.04 8.51
CA LYS A 36 7.19 3.36 9.00
C LYS A 36 6.19 4.00 8.04
N ILE A 37 5.14 4.61 8.60
CA ILE A 37 4.17 5.36 7.79
C ILE A 37 4.88 6.55 7.12
N ASP A 38 4.70 6.66 5.80
CA ASP A 38 5.10 7.83 5.01
C ASP A 38 3.82 8.45 4.40
N PRO A 39 3.32 9.57 4.97
CA PRO A 39 2.08 10.23 4.51
C PRO A 39 2.14 10.70 3.06
N ASN A 40 3.34 10.87 2.49
CA ASN A 40 3.48 11.32 1.11
C ASN A 40 3.10 10.23 0.10
N ILE A 41 3.14 8.95 0.51
CA ILE A 41 2.92 7.80 -0.37
C ILE A 41 1.95 6.77 0.23
N MET A 42 1.47 6.99 1.44
CA MET A 42 0.51 6.14 2.14
C MET A 42 -0.64 6.98 2.68
N ASN A 43 -1.83 6.39 2.69
CA ASN A 43 -3.03 6.91 3.34
C ASN A 43 -3.65 5.78 4.17
N GLY A 44 -4.32 6.11 5.28
CA GLY A 44 -4.88 5.11 6.18
C GLY A 44 -5.89 5.66 7.17
N ASN A 45 -5.88 5.10 8.36
CA ASN A 45 -6.84 5.36 9.44
C ASN A 45 -6.30 6.26 10.55
N TRP A 46 -5.19 6.97 10.32
CA TRP A 46 -4.65 7.95 11.25
C TRP A 46 -5.15 9.35 10.88
N ASP A 47 -5.27 10.23 11.86
CA ASP A 47 -5.53 11.64 11.61
C ASP A 47 -4.20 12.38 11.39
N ASP A 48 -4.15 13.22 10.36
CA ASP A 48 -2.91 13.93 9.96
C ASP A 48 -2.47 14.98 11.01
N ASP A 49 -3.36 15.35 11.94
CA ASP A 49 -3.11 16.29 13.05
C ASP A 49 -2.55 15.62 14.31
N ASP A 50 -2.50 14.28 14.35
CA ASP A 50 -1.97 13.55 15.49
C ASP A 50 -0.43 13.50 15.42
N GLY A 51 0.23 14.18 16.36
CA GLY A 51 1.69 14.21 16.51
C GLY A 51 2.36 12.84 16.74
N ASP A 52 1.58 11.76 16.78
CA ASP A 52 1.98 10.38 17.04
C ASP A 52 2.22 9.55 15.77
N ILE A 53 2.14 10.14 14.56
CA ILE A 53 2.43 9.43 13.31
C ILE A 53 3.81 8.76 13.27
N ASN A 54 4.76 9.29 14.04
CA ASN A 54 6.10 8.72 14.19
C ASN A 54 6.12 7.34 14.85
N GLN A 55 5.11 7.02 15.67
CA GLN A 55 4.96 5.74 16.37
C GLN A 55 4.14 4.73 15.54
N LEU A 56 3.51 5.19 14.46
CA LEU A 56 2.70 4.34 13.60
C LEU A 56 3.58 3.54 12.62
N ARG A 57 3.17 2.30 12.40
CA ARG A 57 3.72 1.39 11.40
C ARG A 57 2.61 0.78 10.57
N VAL A 58 2.97 0.31 9.38
CA VAL A 58 2.07 -0.49 8.54
C VAL A 58 1.71 -1.77 9.28
N GLY A 59 0.41 -1.97 9.54
CA GLY A 59 -0.12 -3.26 9.96
C GLY A 59 -0.44 -4.14 8.76
N ILE A 60 -1.20 -3.58 7.81
CA ILE A 60 -1.51 -4.22 6.53
C ILE A 60 -1.59 -3.17 5.42
N CYS A 61 -0.95 -3.45 4.28
CA CYS A 61 -1.17 -2.71 3.04
C CYS A 61 -2.22 -3.46 2.22
N TYR A 62 -3.43 -2.92 2.15
CA TYR A 62 -4.56 -3.56 1.45
C TYR A 62 -4.79 -2.98 0.05
N PHE A 63 -4.08 -1.90 -0.30
CA PHE A 63 -4.04 -1.38 -1.66
C PHE A 63 -2.64 -0.82 -1.97
N PRO A 64 -2.02 -1.20 -3.11
CA PRO A 64 -0.65 -0.82 -3.41
C PRO A 64 -0.53 0.66 -3.77
N LEU A 65 0.67 1.22 -3.57
CA LEU A 65 1.13 2.43 -4.23
C LEU A 65 1.20 2.14 -5.73
N ILE A 66 0.64 3.01 -6.57
CA ILE A 66 0.69 2.88 -8.03
C ILE A 66 1.36 4.12 -8.59
N GLY A 67 2.42 3.91 -9.38
CA GLY A 67 3.16 5.01 -9.98
C GLY A 67 4.08 4.59 -11.12
N ARG A 68 5.00 5.48 -11.48
CA ARG A 68 6.11 5.22 -12.41
C ARG A 68 7.42 5.62 -11.78
N ASP A 69 8.45 4.87 -12.16
CA ASP A 69 9.83 5.10 -11.75
C ASP A 69 9.90 5.27 -10.23
N LEU A 70 9.19 4.41 -9.48
CA LEU A 70 8.97 4.59 -8.03
C LEU A 70 10.27 4.60 -7.21
N ALA A 71 11.34 4.00 -7.75
CA ALA A 71 12.69 4.00 -7.19
C ALA A 71 13.54 5.23 -7.58
N SER A 72 13.05 6.10 -8.48
CA SER A 72 13.75 7.27 -8.99
C SER A 72 13.32 8.55 -8.27
N PRO A 73 14.20 9.57 -8.17
CA PRO A 73 13.81 10.91 -7.73
C PRO A 73 12.68 11.53 -8.58
N ASN A 74 12.59 11.14 -9.85
CA ASN A 74 11.55 11.62 -10.77
C ASN A 74 10.27 10.78 -10.72
N ARG A 75 10.05 10.03 -9.63
CA ARG A 75 8.88 9.18 -9.47
C ARG A 75 7.58 9.96 -9.68
N LYS A 76 6.63 9.34 -10.37
CA LYS A 76 5.28 9.86 -10.52
C LYS A 76 4.30 8.95 -9.81
N VAL A 77 3.75 9.40 -8.69
CA VAL A 77 2.68 8.70 -7.98
C VAL A 77 1.34 9.02 -8.62
N PHE A 78 0.55 8.00 -8.94
CA PHE A 78 -0.83 8.14 -9.41
C PHE A 78 -1.83 7.83 -8.32
N THR A 79 -1.54 6.83 -7.49
CA THR A 79 -2.38 6.42 -6.36
C THR A 79 -1.48 6.09 -5.19
N VAL A 80 -1.68 6.75 -4.04
CA VAL A 80 -0.99 6.40 -2.79
C VAL A 80 -1.44 5.04 -2.29
N ALA A 81 -0.57 4.33 -1.56
CA ALA A 81 -0.97 3.07 -0.93
C ALA A 81 -2.05 3.32 0.12
N LYS A 82 -2.93 2.33 0.28
CA LYS A 82 -3.86 2.31 1.41
C LYS A 82 -3.39 1.29 2.42
N VAL A 83 -3.16 1.76 3.64
CA VAL A 83 -2.62 0.96 4.73
C VAL A 83 -3.50 1.12 5.97
N PHE A 84 -3.57 0.08 6.78
CA PHE A 84 -4.09 0.16 8.13
C PHE A 84 -2.89 0.33 9.06
N SER A 85 -2.81 1.45 9.76
CA SER A 85 -1.73 1.71 10.71
C SER A 85 -1.98 1.03 12.03
N ARG A 86 -0.90 0.62 12.68
CA ARG A 86 -0.88 0.15 14.07
C ARG A 86 0.17 0.92 14.85
N VAL A 87 -0.08 1.16 16.12
CA VAL A 87 0.96 1.64 17.04
C VAL A 87 1.93 0.48 17.27
N THR A 88 3.23 0.74 17.15
CA THR A 88 4.25 -0.19 17.62
C THR A 88 4.39 -0.04 19.13
N ASN A 89 4.00 -1.07 19.87
CA ASN A 89 4.49 -1.26 21.23
C ASN A 89 5.86 -1.95 21.14
N GLU A 90 6.81 -1.60 22.01
CA GLU A 90 8.19 -2.12 22.00
C GLU A 90 8.29 -3.66 22.01
N SER A 91 7.21 -4.39 22.30
CA SER A 91 7.11 -5.85 22.30
C SER A 91 6.95 -6.51 20.93
N ASP A 92 6.73 -5.76 19.85
CA ASP A 92 6.42 -6.31 18.51
C ASP A 92 7.63 -6.38 17.56
N GLU A 93 8.84 -6.06 18.04
CA GLU A 93 10.09 -6.14 17.26
C GLU A 93 10.75 -7.54 17.29
N GLU A 94 10.20 -8.50 18.03
CA GLU A 94 10.68 -9.89 18.08
C GLU A 94 9.73 -10.89 17.37
N VAL A 95 9.57 -10.80 16.04
CA VAL A 95 9.25 -11.97 15.17
C VAL A 95 9.79 -11.76 13.76
#